data_AF-A0A7C8I8V5-F1
#
_entry.id   AF-A0A7C8I8V5-F1
#
_cell.length_a   1.000
_cell.length_b   1.000
_cell.length_c   1.000
_cell.angle_alpha   90.00
_cell.angle_beta   90.00
_cell.angle_gamma   90.00
#
_symmetry.space_group_name_H-M   'P 1'
#
loop_
_entity.id
_entity.type
_entity.pdbx_description
1 polymer ?
#
loop_
_entity_poly.entity_id
_entity_poly.type
_entity_poly.pdbx_seq_one_letter_code
_entity_poly.pdbx_strand_id
1 'polypeptide(L)'
;MAFRREKALIKDVKVDRFYDIVGEVVKWYAEDPHSACPRWMDLYITDYTTNTDLYLYEDPDDAVNPEYATQKNFPGPFGQMAMQVRLHHPHAGWAVSNRIREGDIVVLINVHAKNSPENKLEGAIHQDRRYPDKVTITRVTNPKQLEDHNQRKEAYWNEHKSRKTNPNAAQEDEANGLSSLRSEGKQALQKKAERKKKRRLQKEQKRREEEKKEEERIVARTKSHPHIISSHPDTALSTVSDVLNNPKLDYKDSTNGLTIHLPFVNCKYKSHVRVVDYSPKQLEDYARVTSSSRNSWEWAFCLLLEDAKPAAGTTPERLRVVLTNETGECLLNMDACNLRENASTAEKLREKLFILWGNLMELKNNPPDGVQFPLPSGDSRLQNMPFDACIEEYGTQVAESPRNPTGWQRTHRLFGTIIRS
;
A
#
# COMPACT_ATOMS: atom_id res chain seq x y z
N MET A 1 10.24 -31.53 8.51
CA MET A 1 10.61 -31.01 9.84
C MET A 1 10.62 -29.50 9.79
N ALA A 2 9.69 -28.82 10.48
CA ALA A 2 9.68 -27.36 10.52
C ALA A 2 10.77 -26.89 11.50
N PHE A 3 11.70 -26.05 11.02
CA PHE A 3 12.65 -25.36 11.90
C PHE A 3 11.85 -24.54 12.92
N ARG A 4 11.83 -24.99 14.18
CA ARG A 4 11.21 -24.27 15.29
C ARG A 4 12.13 -23.09 15.60
N ARG A 5 11.64 -21.86 15.41
CA ARG A 5 12.40 -20.67 15.78
C ARG A 5 12.58 -20.64 17.31
N GLU A 6 13.72 -20.15 17.76
CA GLU A 6 13.91 -19.88 19.19
C GLU A 6 12.96 -18.76 19.63
N LYS A 7 12.43 -18.89 20.84
CA LYS A 7 11.46 -17.93 21.38
C LYS A 7 12.21 -16.69 21.83
N ALA A 8 11.79 -15.53 21.33
CA ALA A 8 12.41 -14.25 21.64
C ALA A 8 11.79 -13.62 22.88
N LEU A 9 12.62 -12.84 23.60
CA LEU A 9 12.17 -11.94 24.65
C LEU A 9 11.76 -10.59 24.04
N ILE A 10 10.83 -9.88 24.70
CA ILE A 10 10.29 -8.61 24.21
C ILE A 10 11.39 -7.56 24.03
N LYS A 11 12.40 -7.53 24.90
CA LYS A 11 13.60 -6.66 24.76
C LYS A 11 14.36 -6.83 23.43
N ASP A 12 14.27 -8.01 22.81
CA ASP A 12 15.02 -8.36 21.60
C ASP A 12 14.18 -8.19 20.32
N VAL A 13 12.89 -7.89 20.47
CA VAL A 13 11.96 -7.69 19.35
C VAL A 13 12.28 -6.39 18.63
N LYS A 14 12.39 -6.50 17.30
CA LYS A 14 12.63 -5.39 16.37
C LYS A 14 11.58 -5.37 15.27
N VAL A 15 11.22 -4.17 14.82
CA VAL A 15 10.28 -3.91 13.72
C VAL A 15 10.68 -4.66 12.44
N ASP A 16 9.68 -4.99 11.60
CA ASP A 16 9.80 -5.64 10.29
C ASP A 16 10.37 -7.07 10.35
N ARG A 17 10.10 -7.79 11.44
CA ARG A 17 10.53 -9.19 11.66
C ARG A 17 9.43 -10.02 12.30
N PHE A 18 9.60 -11.35 12.24
CA PHE A 18 8.68 -12.31 12.84
C PHE A 18 9.31 -13.02 14.03
N TYR A 19 8.58 -13.11 15.14
CA TYR A 19 9.06 -13.71 16.39
C TYR A 19 8.06 -14.72 16.95
N ASP A 20 8.58 -15.70 17.67
CA ASP A 20 7.80 -16.54 18.57
C ASP A 20 8.00 -15.99 19.98
N ILE A 21 6.94 -15.59 20.67
CA ILE A 21 7.00 -14.84 21.93
C ILE A 21 6.21 -15.60 23.00
N VAL A 22 6.73 -15.58 24.23
CA VAL A 22 6.01 -16.00 25.42
C VAL A 22 5.71 -14.78 26.25
N GLY A 23 4.47 -14.59 26.66
CA GLY A 23 4.10 -13.46 27.50
C GLY A 23 2.83 -13.70 28.28
N GLU A 24 2.72 -13.00 29.41
CA GLU A 24 1.52 -12.92 30.23
C GLU A 24 0.58 -11.85 29.67
N VAL A 25 -0.69 -12.19 29.50
CA VAL A 25 -1.73 -11.24 29.13
C VAL A 25 -2.03 -10.35 30.32
N VAL A 26 -1.75 -9.06 30.21
CA VAL A 26 -2.02 -8.08 31.28
C VAL A 26 -3.27 -7.25 31.01
N LYS A 27 -3.70 -7.20 29.74
CA LYS A 27 -4.93 -6.54 29.32
C LYS A 27 -5.38 -7.12 27.99
N TRP A 28 -6.68 -7.09 27.71
CA TRP A 28 -7.18 -7.51 26.41
C TRP A 28 -8.42 -6.73 25.99
N TYR A 29 -8.63 -6.67 24.68
CA TYR A 29 -9.82 -6.11 24.05
C TYR A 29 -10.20 -6.99 22.87
N ALA A 30 -11.50 -7.13 22.62
CA ALA A 30 -12.00 -7.78 21.40
C ALA A 30 -12.99 -6.85 20.72
N GLU A 31 -13.15 -7.02 19.41
CA GLU A 31 -14.17 -6.30 18.63
C GLU A 31 -15.57 -6.44 19.24
N ASP A 32 -15.94 -7.67 19.58
CA ASP A 32 -17.13 -7.99 20.37
C ASP A 32 -16.73 -9.11 21.35
N PRO A 33 -16.60 -8.81 22.65
CA PRO A 33 -16.26 -9.78 23.69
C PRO A 33 -17.27 -10.92 23.87
N HIS A 34 -18.51 -10.75 23.39
CA HIS A 34 -19.59 -11.74 23.51
C HIS A 34 -19.73 -12.59 22.24
N SER A 35 -19.14 -12.16 21.13
CA SER A 35 -19.10 -12.94 19.90
C SER A 35 -18.15 -14.12 20.05
N ALA A 36 -18.58 -15.30 19.61
CA ALA A 36 -17.72 -16.48 19.53
C ALA A 36 -16.63 -16.34 18.44
N CYS A 37 -16.83 -15.45 17.47
CA CYS A 37 -15.95 -15.24 16.33
C CYS A 37 -15.70 -13.74 16.06
N PRO A 38 -15.03 -13.01 16.96
CA PRO A 38 -14.64 -11.63 16.68
C PRO A 38 -13.63 -11.58 15.51
N ARG A 39 -13.69 -10.53 14.68
CA ARG A 39 -12.73 -10.39 13.57
C ARG A 39 -11.30 -10.17 14.05
N TRP A 40 -11.17 -9.53 15.21
CA TRP A 40 -9.88 -9.25 15.84
C TRP A 40 -9.98 -9.18 17.37
N MET A 41 -8.85 -9.39 18.03
CA MET A 41 -8.65 -9.27 19.48
C MET A 41 -7.25 -8.70 19.73
N ASP A 42 -7.14 -7.64 20.54
CA ASP A 42 -5.87 -7.07 20.96
C ASP A 42 -5.48 -7.62 22.34
N LEU A 43 -4.28 -8.20 22.44
CA LEU A 43 -3.67 -8.62 23.69
C LEU A 43 -2.54 -7.67 24.06
N TYR A 44 -2.50 -7.21 25.30
CA TYR A 44 -1.33 -6.57 25.87
C TYR A 44 -0.59 -7.64 26.64
N ILE A 45 0.62 -7.95 26.19
CA ILE A 45 1.45 -9.00 26.78
C ILE A 45 2.73 -8.43 27.36
N THR A 46 3.27 -9.09 28.36
CA THR A 46 4.60 -8.79 28.90
C THR A 46 5.37 -10.07 29.21
N ASP A 47 6.69 -10.04 29.12
CA ASP A 47 7.60 -11.04 29.66
C ASP A 47 8.50 -10.44 30.77
N TYR A 48 8.14 -9.23 31.23
CA TYR A 48 8.86 -8.39 32.19
C TYR A 48 10.24 -7.93 31.72
N THR A 49 10.48 -7.86 30.41
CA THR A 49 11.69 -7.26 29.83
C THR A 49 11.42 -5.89 29.19
N THR A 50 12.40 -4.98 29.27
CA THR A 50 12.25 -3.60 28.77
C THR A 50 12.65 -3.49 27.30
N ASN A 51 11.81 -2.84 26.49
CA ASN A 51 12.12 -2.45 25.12
C ASN A 51 11.81 -0.96 24.90
N THR A 52 12.81 -0.17 24.54
CA THR A 52 12.67 1.30 24.38
C THR A 52 11.76 1.74 23.25
N ASP A 53 11.38 0.83 22.35
CA ASP A 53 10.49 1.12 21.23
C ASP A 53 9.00 0.92 21.60
N LEU A 54 8.71 0.34 22.77
CA LEU A 54 7.33 0.17 23.27
C LEU A 54 6.72 1.46 23.80
N TYR A 55 5.39 1.44 24.02
CA TYR A 55 4.71 2.51 24.73
C TYR A 55 5.16 2.56 26.20
N LEU A 56 5.30 3.76 26.75
CA LEU A 56 5.69 3.97 28.16
C LEU A 56 4.41 4.06 29.01
N TYR A 57 4.17 3.06 29.85
CA TYR A 57 3.11 3.10 30.85
C TYR A 57 3.68 3.66 32.16
N GLU A 58 3.33 4.89 32.52
CA GLU A 58 3.76 5.49 33.79
C GLU A 58 3.02 4.84 34.97
N ASP A 59 3.70 4.67 36.10
CA ASP A 59 3.03 4.33 37.35
C ASP A 59 2.20 5.55 37.80
N PRO A 60 0.89 5.41 38.03
CA PRO A 60 0.05 6.52 38.50
C PRO A 60 0.60 7.25 39.73
N ASP A 61 1.35 6.56 40.60
CA ASP A 61 1.93 7.14 41.81
C ASP A 61 3.17 8.02 41.51
N ASP A 62 3.89 7.74 40.43
CA ASP A 62 5.14 8.43 40.03
C ASP A 62 5.00 9.24 38.72
N ALA A 63 3.82 9.26 38.12
CA ALA A 63 3.57 9.85 36.81
C ALA A 63 3.71 11.39 36.83
N VAL A 64 4.28 11.95 35.75
CA VAL A 64 4.35 13.41 35.56
C VAL A 64 2.94 14.00 35.41
N ASN A 65 2.00 13.20 34.87
CA ASN A 65 0.58 13.52 34.82
C ASN A 65 -0.25 12.34 35.38
N PRO A 66 -0.51 12.31 36.69
CA PRO A 66 -1.26 11.23 37.34
C PRO A 66 -2.67 11.03 36.76
N GLU A 67 -3.33 12.10 36.33
CA GLU A 67 -4.67 12.03 35.76
C GLU A 67 -4.67 11.24 34.44
N TYR A 68 -3.67 11.46 33.58
CA TYR A 68 -3.51 10.72 32.34
C TYR A 68 -3.13 9.25 32.57
N ALA A 69 -2.25 8.97 33.54
CA ALA A 69 -1.83 7.61 33.90
C ALA A 69 -3.02 6.79 34.45
N THR A 70 -3.87 7.41 35.28
CA THR A 70 -5.02 6.75 35.90
C THR A 70 -6.13 6.46 34.88
N GLN A 71 -6.36 7.36 33.91
CA GLN A 71 -7.37 7.18 32.85
C GLN A 71 -7.11 5.94 31.95
N LYS A 72 -5.86 5.50 31.81
CA LYS A 72 -5.52 4.32 30.99
C LYS A 72 -5.92 3.00 31.65
N ASN A 73 -6.22 2.98 32.96
CA ASN A 73 -6.59 1.80 33.73
C ASN A 73 -5.72 0.58 33.38
N PHE A 74 -4.40 0.73 33.51
CA PHE A 74 -3.41 -0.28 33.14
C PHE A 74 -2.80 -0.87 34.42
N PRO A 75 -2.91 -2.20 34.65
CA PRO A 75 -2.54 -2.81 35.93
C PRO A 75 -1.02 -2.99 36.12
N GLY A 76 -0.22 -2.64 35.13
CA GLY A 76 1.23 -2.89 35.08
C GLY A 76 1.58 -4.15 34.27
N PRO A 77 2.88 -4.44 34.08
CA PRO A 77 4.04 -3.70 34.59
C PRO A 77 4.19 -2.32 33.94
N PHE A 78 4.61 -1.34 34.75
CA PHE A 78 4.90 0.02 34.31
C PHE A 78 6.27 0.09 33.64
N GLY A 79 6.49 1.14 32.85
CA GLY A 79 7.63 1.26 31.95
C GLY A 79 7.30 0.84 30.53
N GLN A 80 8.34 0.57 29.74
CA GLN A 80 8.24 0.12 28.35
C GLN A 80 8.39 -1.41 28.28
N MET A 81 7.45 -2.13 28.88
CA MET A 81 7.51 -3.60 29.07
C MET A 81 6.28 -4.35 28.52
N ALA A 82 5.22 -3.64 28.14
CA ALA A 82 4.00 -4.24 27.62
C ALA A 82 3.86 -4.00 26.12
N MET A 83 3.72 -5.08 25.36
CA MET A 83 3.57 -5.07 23.91
C MET A 83 2.12 -5.39 23.53
N GLN A 84 1.51 -4.53 22.72
CA GLN A 84 0.22 -4.82 22.11
C GLN A 84 0.40 -5.79 20.94
N VAL A 85 -0.39 -6.85 20.89
CA VAL A 85 -0.42 -7.82 19.78
C VAL A 85 -1.85 -7.99 19.30
N ARG A 86 -2.11 -7.61 18.05
CA ARG A 86 -3.40 -7.81 17.39
C ARG A 86 -3.53 -9.19 16.79
N LEU A 87 -4.48 -9.96 17.27
CA LEU A 87 -4.90 -11.23 16.70
C LEU A 87 -6.00 -10.98 15.68
N HIS A 88 -5.85 -11.44 14.45
CA HIS A 88 -6.94 -11.54 13.48
C HIS A 88 -7.58 -12.94 13.53
N HIS A 89 -8.78 -13.09 12.99
CA HIS A 89 -9.36 -14.41 12.72
C HIS A 89 -8.35 -15.32 11.97
N PRO A 90 -8.21 -16.63 12.30
CA PRO A 90 -8.97 -17.40 13.29
C PRO A 90 -8.45 -17.28 14.74
N HIS A 91 -7.30 -16.66 14.95
CA HIS A 91 -6.61 -16.62 16.26
C HIS A 91 -7.45 -15.93 17.34
N ALA A 92 -8.13 -14.83 16.97
CA ALA A 92 -9.03 -14.11 17.87
C ALA A 92 -10.20 -14.98 18.34
N GLY A 93 -10.88 -15.67 17.41
CA GLY A 93 -11.98 -16.60 17.72
C GLY A 93 -11.52 -17.76 18.61
N TRP A 94 -10.34 -18.33 18.33
CA TRP A 94 -9.77 -19.37 19.18
C TRP A 94 -9.47 -18.87 20.59
N ALA A 95 -8.87 -17.67 20.73
CA ALA A 95 -8.53 -17.08 22.02
C ALA A 95 -9.77 -16.79 22.88
N VAL A 96 -10.85 -16.30 22.27
CA VAL A 96 -12.13 -16.10 22.95
C VAL A 96 -12.74 -17.44 23.37
N SER A 97 -12.80 -18.41 22.46
CA SER A 97 -13.36 -19.75 22.71
C SER A 97 -12.62 -20.50 23.83
N ASN A 98 -11.30 -20.32 23.93
CA ASN A 98 -10.45 -20.94 24.96
C ASN A 98 -10.33 -20.08 26.24
N ARG A 99 -11.10 -18.99 26.32
CA ARG A 99 -11.15 -18.05 27.45
C ARG A 99 -9.77 -17.53 27.85
N ILE A 100 -8.96 -17.08 26.88
CA ILE A 100 -7.72 -16.37 27.19
C ILE A 100 -8.07 -15.04 27.88
N ARG A 101 -7.56 -14.82 29.09
CA ARG A 101 -7.85 -13.68 29.96
C ARG A 101 -6.58 -13.14 30.62
N GLU A 102 -6.73 -12.05 31.36
CA GLU A 102 -5.66 -11.45 32.15
C GLU A 102 -5.05 -12.47 33.11
N GLY A 103 -3.72 -12.51 33.21
CA GLY A 103 -2.96 -13.49 33.97
C GLY A 103 -2.61 -14.77 33.21
N ASP A 104 -3.26 -15.07 32.08
CA ASP A 104 -2.87 -16.22 31.25
C ASP A 104 -1.51 -15.99 30.60
N ILE A 105 -0.62 -16.98 30.69
CA ILE A 105 0.67 -16.97 30.00
C ILE A 105 0.52 -17.73 28.69
N VAL A 106 0.74 -17.02 27.58
CA VAL A 106 0.52 -17.53 26.23
C VAL A 106 1.81 -17.61 25.43
N VAL A 107 1.84 -18.56 24.51
CA VAL A 107 2.81 -18.63 23.42
C VAL A 107 2.13 -18.08 22.18
N LEU A 108 2.78 -17.12 21.54
CA LEU A 108 2.40 -16.56 20.26
C LEU A 108 3.46 -16.92 19.23
N ILE A 109 3.07 -17.60 18.16
CA ILE A 109 3.97 -18.05 17.10
C ILE A 109 3.77 -17.16 15.88
N ASN A 110 4.89 -16.75 15.28
CA ASN A 110 4.95 -15.93 14.07
C ASN A 110 4.28 -14.54 14.21
N VAL A 111 4.55 -13.87 15.33
CA VAL A 111 4.15 -12.47 15.57
C VAL A 111 4.90 -11.56 14.63
N HIS A 112 4.18 -10.83 13.77
CA HIS A 112 4.75 -9.79 12.92
C HIS A 112 4.94 -8.50 13.72
N ALA A 113 6.19 -8.15 14.02
CA ALA A 113 6.54 -6.92 14.71
C ALA A 113 6.49 -5.73 13.74
N LYS A 114 5.70 -4.70 14.06
CA LYS A 114 5.50 -3.50 13.24
C LYS A 114 5.45 -2.24 14.12
N ASN A 115 5.44 -1.07 13.49
CA ASN A 115 5.18 0.18 14.18
C ASN A 115 3.68 0.51 14.15
N SER A 116 3.17 0.99 15.28
CA SER A 116 1.89 1.67 15.38
C SER A 116 1.95 3.05 14.69
N PRO A 117 0.81 3.71 14.43
CA PRO A 117 0.79 5.08 13.94
C PRO A 117 1.54 6.09 14.83
N GLU A 118 1.64 5.81 16.14
CA GLU A 118 2.41 6.60 17.11
C GLU A 118 3.91 6.23 17.13
N ASN A 119 4.36 5.45 16.14
CA ASN A 119 5.73 4.97 15.99
C ASN A 119 6.22 4.18 17.23
N LYS A 120 5.32 3.37 17.80
CA LYS A 120 5.59 2.42 18.89
C LYS A 120 5.58 0.99 18.39
N LEU A 121 6.43 0.14 18.94
CA LEU A 121 6.50 -1.27 18.60
C LEU A 121 5.20 -1.99 19.02
N GLU A 122 4.57 -2.67 18.07
CA GLU A 122 3.39 -3.52 18.27
C GLU A 122 3.50 -4.81 17.44
N GLY A 123 2.66 -5.79 17.73
CA GLY A 123 2.61 -7.07 17.03
C GLY A 123 1.29 -7.29 16.30
N ALA A 124 1.31 -8.11 15.25
CA ALA A 124 0.09 -8.65 14.65
C ALA A 124 0.27 -10.12 14.25
N ILE A 125 -0.81 -10.89 14.40
CA ILE A 125 -0.92 -12.26 13.90
C ILE A 125 -2.10 -12.31 12.93
N HIS A 126 -1.79 -12.55 11.67
CA HIS A 126 -2.78 -12.67 10.59
C HIS A 126 -3.11 -14.14 10.31
N GLN A 127 -4.21 -14.35 9.59
CA GLN A 127 -4.54 -15.66 9.03
C GLN A 127 -3.43 -16.15 8.10
N ASP A 128 -3.09 -17.43 8.19
CA ASP A 128 -2.15 -18.06 7.27
C ASP A 128 -2.83 -18.28 5.92
N ARG A 129 -2.19 -17.82 4.83
CA ARG A 129 -2.75 -17.94 3.47
C ARG A 129 -2.83 -19.38 2.97
N ARG A 130 -1.96 -20.26 3.44
CA ARG A 130 -1.89 -21.68 3.02
C ARG A 130 -2.70 -22.58 3.95
N TYR A 131 -2.78 -22.24 5.22
CA TYR A 131 -3.53 -22.99 6.24
C TYR A 131 -4.49 -22.07 6.99
N PRO A 132 -5.64 -21.69 6.40
CA PRO A 132 -6.54 -20.67 6.95
C PRO A 132 -7.06 -20.95 8.37
N ASP A 133 -7.13 -22.22 8.76
CA ASP A 133 -7.61 -22.67 10.07
C ASP A 133 -6.50 -22.86 11.11
N LYS A 134 -5.23 -22.63 10.71
CA LYS A 134 -4.09 -22.79 11.61
C LYS A 134 -4.09 -21.69 12.66
N VAL A 135 -4.18 -22.09 13.92
CA VAL A 135 -4.06 -21.20 15.07
C VAL A 135 -2.63 -21.22 15.62
N THR A 136 -2.07 -20.05 15.90
CA THR A 136 -0.69 -19.88 16.38
C THR A 136 -0.58 -19.22 17.74
N ILE A 137 -1.68 -19.21 18.51
CA ILE A 137 -1.75 -18.83 19.92
C ILE A 137 -2.14 -20.05 20.77
N THR A 138 -1.44 -20.29 21.88
CA THR A 138 -1.76 -21.34 22.84
C THR A 138 -1.34 -20.94 24.26
N ARG A 139 -1.99 -21.45 25.31
CA ARG A 139 -1.45 -21.34 26.68
C ARG A 139 -0.09 -22.05 26.79
N VAL A 140 0.81 -21.51 27.61
CA VAL A 140 2.07 -22.17 27.92
C VAL A 140 1.79 -23.44 28.74
N THR A 141 2.34 -24.56 28.28
CA THR A 141 2.29 -25.85 29.01
C THR A 141 3.67 -26.30 29.50
N ASN A 142 4.75 -25.69 29.01
CA ASN A 142 6.11 -26.08 29.36
C ASN A 142 6.51 -25.47 30.72
N PRO A 143 6.84 -26.30 31.74
CA PRO A 143 7.17 -25.83 33.08
C PRO A 143 8.34 -24.86 33.14
N LYS A 144 9.39 -25.10 32.34
CA LYS A 144 10.59 -24.23 32.32
C LYS A 144 10.24 -22.82 31.87
N GLN A 145 9.37 -22.70 30.86
CA GLN A 145 8.97 -21.39 30.35
C GLN A 145 8.12 -20.61 31.35
N LEU A 146 7.29 -21.34 32.11
CA LEU A 146 6.49 -20.78 33.18
C LEU A 146 7.38 -20.29 34.33
N GLU A 147 8.37 -21.10 34.72
CA GLU A 147 9.35 -20.75 35.74
C GLU A 147 10.20 -19.53 35.34
N ASP A 148 10.78 -19.54 34.14
CA ASP A 148 11.58 -18.42 33.62
C ASP A 148 10.77 -17.10 33.59
N HIS A 149 9.48 -17.18 33.25
CA HIS A 149 8.57 -16.02 33.25
C HIS A 149 8.26 -15.56 34.68
N ASN A 150 7.90 -16.48 35.57
CA ASN A 150 7.55 -16.16 36.96
C ASN A 150 8.74 -15.55 37.72
N GLN A 151 9.96 -16.03 37.48
CA GLN A 151 11.17 -15.43 38.07
C GLN A 151 11.32 -13.95 37.66
N ARG A 152 11.10 -13.60 36.39
CA ARG A 152 11.15 -12.20 35.93
C ARG A 152 10.03 -11.36 36.51
N LYS A 153 8.82 -11.93 36.60
CA LYS A 153 7.66 -11.30 37.23
C LYS A 153 7.93 -10.97 38.69
N GLU A 154 8.43 -11.93 39.46
CA GLU A 154 8.76 -11.76 40.88
C GLU A 154 9.87 -10.72 41.07
N ALA A 155 10.93 -10.77 40.25
CA ALA A 155 12.01 -9.79 40.28
C ALA A 155 11.47 -8.36 40.08
N TYR A 156 10.63 -8.16 39.05
CA TYR A 156 9.99 -6.88 38.80
C TYR A 156 9.15 -6.40 39.98
N TRP A 157 8.24 -7.24 40.51
CA TRP A 157 7.34 -6.81 41.59
C TRP A 157 8.06 -6.60 42.92
N ASN A 158 9.15 -7.34 43.20
CA ASN A 158 9.97 -7.13 44.38
C ASN A 158 10.74 -5.81 44.31
N GLU A 159 11.35 -5.51 43.15
CA GLU A 159 12.00 -4.23 42.90
C GLU A 159 11.00 -3.06 42.96
N HIS A 160 9.81 -3.26 42.41
CA HIS A 160 8.76 -2.25 42.42
C HIS A 160 8.25 -1.96 43.85
N LYS A 161 8.07 -3.00 44.67
CA LYS A 161 7.70 -2.86 46.09
C LYS A 161 8.81 -2.21 46.92
N SER A 162 10.08 -2.57 46.67
CA SER A 162 11.21 -2.01 47.42
C SER A 162 11.39 -0.51 47.15
N ARG A 163 11.20 -0.08 45.89
CA ARG A 163 11.18 1.36 45.53
C ARG A 163 10.08 2.14 46.26
N LYS A 164 8.87 1.56 46.39
CA LYS A 164 7.74 2.20 47.10
C LYS A 164 7.89 2.22 48.62
N THR A 165 8.55 1.23 49.22
CA THR A 165 8.69 1.11 50.68
C THR A 165 9.91 1.83 51.24
N ASN A 166 10.94 2.08 50.43
CA ASN A 166 12.14 2.84 50.83
C ASN A 166 12.54 3.87 49.75
N PRO A 167 11.91 5.06 49.72
CA PRO A 167 12.29 6.13 48.79
C PRO A 167 13.74 6.61 48.95
N ASN A 168 14.35 6.39 50.13
CA ASN A 168 15.71 6.82 50.48
C ASN A 168 16.81 5.78 50.25
N ALA A 169 16.50 4.53 49.86
CA ALA A 169 17.55 3.53 49.56
C ALA A 169 18.16 3.67 48.15
N ALA A 170 17.54 4.47 47.28
CA ALA A 170 18.04 4.74 45.93
C ALA A 170 19.16 5.80 45.88
N GLN A 171 19.63 6.30 47.04
CA GLN A 171 20.71 7.31 47.14
C GLN A 171 22.09 6.76 47.51
N GLU A 172 22.25 5.46 47.81
CA GLU A 172 23.54 4.93 48.28
C GLU A 172 24.42 4.25 47.20
N ASP A 173 23.90 3.94 46.01
CA ASP A 173 24.71 3.36 44.92
C ASP A 173 25.38 4.39 43.98
N GLU A 174 25.13 5.69 44.15
CA GLU A 174 25.84 6.77 43.41
C GLU A 174 26.94 7.47 44.23
N ALA A 175 27.26 7.01 45.45
CA ALA A 175 28.12 7.76 46.36
C ALA A 175 29.62 7.40 46.33
N ASN A 176 30.07 6.32 45.69
CA ASN A 176 31.50 5.99 45.68
C ASN A 176 32.07 5.67 44.30
N GLY A 177 32.59 6.73 43.66
CA GLY A 177 33.67 6.61 42.68
C GLY A 177 33.40 7.26 41.32
N LEU A 178 33.50 8.60 41.24
CA LEU A 178 34.28 9.32 40.19
C LEU A 178 34.17 10.85 40.35
N SER A 179 34.90 11.43 41.29
CA SER A 179 35.14 12.88 41.37
C SER A 179 36.58 13.19 40.95
N SER A 180 36.85 13.24 39.64
CA SER A 180 38.06 13.95 39.16
C SER A 180 38.05 14.42 37.68
N LEU A 181 37.16 13.94 36.79
CA LEU A 181 37.31 14.20 35.33
C LEU A 181 36.09 14.85 34.63
N ARG A 182 35.30 15.70 35.29
CA ARG A 182 33.98 16.14 34.76
C ARG A 182 33.75 17.65 34.56
N SER A 183 34.76 18.45 34.20
CA SER A 183 34.53 19.81 33.69
C SER A 183 34.56 19.92 32.16
N GLU A 184 35.39 19.16 31.43
CA GLU A 184 35.54 19.32 29.96
C GLU A 184 34.61 18.43 29.11
N GLY A 185 34.23 17.25 29.61
CA GLY A 185 33.40 16.28 28.86
C GLY A 185 31.90 16.63 28.76
N LYS A 186 31.34 17.38 29.73
CA LYS A 186 29.90 17.73 29.76
C LYS A 186 29.49 18.67 28.62
N GLN A 187 30.34 19.63 28.26
CA GLN A 187 30.06 20.56 27.14
C GLN A 187 30.15 19.85 25.78
N ALA A 188 31.10 18.91 25.61
CA ALA A 188 31.24 18.11 24.39
C ALA A 188 30.07 17.12 24.19
N LEU A 189 29.57 16.51 25.28
CA LEU A 189 28.40 15.63 25.26
C LEU A 189 27.09 16.38 24.98
N GLN A 190 26.90 17.58 25.53
CA GLN A 190 25.73 18.43 25.23
C GLN A 190 25.71 18.88 23.77
N LYS A 191 26.84 19.34 23.22
CA LYS A 191 26.95 19.69 21.78
C LYS A 191 26.69 18.49 20.86
N LYS A 192 27.13 17.29 21.25
CA LYS A 192 26.89 16.05 20.48
C LYS A 192 25.43 15.59 20.57
N ALA A 193 24.77 15.76 21.71
CA ALA A 193 23.35 15.48 21.92
C ALA A 193 22.46 16.44 21.13
N GLU A 194 22.76 17.75 21.13
CA GLU A 194 22.05 18.74 20.31
C GLU A 194 22.21 18.48 18.81
N ARG A 195 23.43 18.19 18.33
CA ARG A 195 23.64 17.81 16.92
C ARG A 195 22.83 16.56 16.54
N LYS A 196 22.74 15.56 17.44
CA LYS A 196 21.96 14.34 17.21
C LYS A 196 20.45 14.62 17.22
N LYS A 197 19.98 15.51 18.10
CA LYS A 197 18.57 15.94 18.18
C LYS A 197 18.16 16.75 16.94
N LYS A 198 19.00 17.70 16.50
CA LYS A 198 18.80 18.48 15.27
C LYS A 198 18.81 17.60 14.01
N ARG A 199 19.71 16.61 13.95
CA ARG A 199 19.75 15.62 12.86
C ARG A 199 18.53 14.69 12.85
N ARG A 200 17.99 14.31 14.02
CA ARG A 200 16.74 13.54 14.14
C ARG A 200 15.55 14.37 13.66
N LEU A 201 15.45 15.63 14.08
CA LEU A 201 14.39 16.55 13.67
C LEU A 201 14.41 16.78 12.15
N GLN A 202 15.59 17.00 11.57
CA GLN A 202 15.75 17.14 10.10
C GLN A 202 15.38 15.86 9.36
N LYS A 203 15.75 14.67 9.88
CA LYS A 203 15.41 13.39 9.26
C LYS A 203 13.91 13.09 9.36
N GLU A 204 13.27 13.46 10.47
CA GLU A 204 11.83 13.34 10.68
C GLU A 204 11.04 14.33 9.82
N GLN A 205 11.50 15.58 9.70
CA GLN A 205 10.91 16.57 8.79
C GLN A 205 11.03 16.10 7.33
N LYS A 206 12.20 15.61 6.92
CA LYS A 206 12.40 15.07 5.58
C LYS A 206 11.53 13.83 5.32
N ARG A 207 11.38 12.95 6.33
CA ARG A 207 10.50 11.78 6.23
C ARG A 207 9.02 12.16 6.19
N ARG A 208 8.59 13.15 6.97
CA ARG A 208 7.23 13.71 6.90
C ARG A 208 6.96 14.42 5.57
N GLU A 209 7.95 15.11 4.99
CA GLU A 209 7.84 15.66 3.62
C GLU A 209 7.76 14.55 2.57
N GLU A 210 8.52 13.47 2.72
CA GLU A 210 8.48 12.31 1.82
C GLU A 210 7.15 11.54 1.96
N GLU A 211 6.67 11.32 3.18
CA GLU A 211 5.36 10.70 3.50
C GLU A 211 4.21 11.57 2.98
N LYS A 212 4.26 12.89 3.20
CA LYS A 212 3.26 13.83 2.67
C LYS A 212 3.29 13.89 1.15
N LYS A 213 4.47 13.87 0.52
CA LYS A 213 4.60 13.75 -0.95
C LYS A 213 4.05 12.42 -1.46
N GLU A 214 4.23 11.33 -0.74
CA GLU A 214 3.68 10.02 -1.13
C GLU A 214 2.16 9.96 -0.94
N GLU A 215 1.62 10.53 0.14
CA GLU A 215 0.17 10.69 0.33
C GLU A 215 -0.44 11.60 -0.74
N GLU A 216 0.17 12.74 -1.04
CA GLU A 216 -0.24 13.62 -2.14
C GLU A 216 -0.18 12.89 -3.50
N ARG A 217 0.81 12.01 -3.70
CA ARG A 217 0.90 11.14 -4.89
C ARG A 217 -0.19 10.08 -4.93
N ILE A 218 -0.55 9.47 -3.81
CA ILE A 218 -1.64 8.48 -3.72
C ILE A 218 -3.00 9.14 -3.96
N VAL A 219 -3.20 10.35 -3.45
CA VAL A 219 -4.39 11.16 -3.71
C VAL A 219 -4.44 11.63 -5.17
N ALA A 220 -3.32 12.08 -5.74
CA ALA A 220 -3.21 12.41 -7.16
C ALA A 220 -3.47 11.20 -8.07
N ARG A 221 -3.11 9.99 -7.64
CA ARG A 221 -3.40 8.72 -8.32
C ARG A 221 -4.87 8.27 -8.22
N THR A 222 -5.67 8.87 -7.34
CA THR A 222 -7.09 8.50 -7.14
C THR A 222 -8.04 9.57 -7.68
N LYS A 223 -7.53 10.80 -7.87
CA LYS A 223 -8.27 11.88 -8.49
C LYS A 223 -8.18 11.75 -10.01
N SER A 224 -9.33 11.60 -10.67
CA SER A 224 -9.45 11.63 -12.13
C SER A 224 -9.00 13.00 -12.65
N HIS A 225 -8.33 13.03 -13.81
CA HIS A 225 -7.80 14.25 -14.41
C HIS A 225 -8.93 15.29 -14.60
N PRO A 226 -8.88 16.49 -14.00
CA PRO A 226 -10.01 17.44 -13.98
C PRO A 226 -10.39 17.97 -15.37
N HIS A 227 -9.44 18.01 -16.29
CA HIS A 227 -9.63 18.44 -17.68
C HIS A 227 -10.06 17.32 -18.63
N ILE A 228 -10.19 16.07 -18.17
CA ILE A 228 -10.62 14.95 -19.03
C ILE A 228 -11.95 14.44 -18.52
N ILE A 229 -12.97 14.48 -19.38
CA ILE A 229 -14.33 14.12 -19.00
C ILE A 229 -14.82 13.02 -19.92
N SER A 230 -15.23 11.92 -19.31
CA SER A 230 -16.01 10.87 -19.95
C SER A 230 -17.50 11.16 -19.82
N SER A 231 -18.24 10.88 -20.88
CA SER A 231 -19.70 10.69 -20.85
C SER A 231 -20.11 9.55 -19.92
N HIS A 232 -21.40 9.44 -19.61
CA HIS A 232 -21.98 8.37 -18.77
C HIS A 232 -21.37 8.31 -17.36
N PRO A 233 -21.57 9.34 -16.51
CA PRO A 233 -21.03 9.38 -15.14
C PRO A 233 -21.43 8.16 -14.31
N ASP A 234 -22.66 7.66 -14.49
CA ASP A 234 -23.25 6.60 -13.67
C ASP A 234 -22.88 5.16 -14.10
N THR A 235 -22.13 4.99 -15.20
CA THR A 235 -21.69 3.66 -15.63
C THR A 235 -20.59 3.13 -14.71
N ALA A 236 -20.75 1.88 -14.27
CA ALA A 236 -19.76 1.20 -13.43
C ALA A 236 -18.41 1.05 -14.15
N LEU A 237 -17.33 1.18 -13.39
CA LEU A 237 -15.98 1.04 -13.92
C LEU A 237 -15.63 -0.43 -14.17
N SER A 238 -15.09 -0.72 -15.35
CA SER A 238 -14.49 -1.99 -15.76
C SER A 238 -12.97 -1.84 -15.75
N THR A 239 -12.25 -2.86 -15.30
CA THR A 239 -10.78 -2.91 -15.44
C THR A 239 -10.39 -3.21 -16.89
N VAL A 240 -9.13 -2.95 -17.27
CA VAL A 240 -8.61 -3.38 -18.57
C VAL A 240 -8.76 -4.91 -18.74
N SER A 241 -8.61 -5.67 -17.66
CA SER A 241 -8.86 -7.12 -17.65
C SER A 241 -10.29 -7.48 -17.99
N ASP A 242 -11.27 -6.77 -17.44
CA ASP A 242 -12.70 -7.04 -17.74
C ASP A 242 -13.03 -6.75 -19.21
N VAL A 243 -12.37 -5.73 -19.78
CA VAL A 243 -12.48 -5.43 -21.21
C VAL A 243 -11.88 -6.58 -22.03
N LEU A 244 -10.63 -6.97 -21.76
CA LEU A 244 -9.92 -7.98 -22.55
C LEU A 244 -10.52 -9.38 -22.40
N ASN A 245 -10.88 -9.78 -21.19
CA ASN A 245 -11.30 -11.13 -20.82
C ASN A 245 -12.82 -11.21 -20.65
N ASN A 246 -13.57 -10.61 -21.58
CA ASN A 246 -15.03 -10.56 -21.48
C ASN A 246 -15.64 -11.96 -21.62
N PRO A 247 -16.43 -12.45 -20.64
CA PRO A 247 -17.02 -13.79 -20.70
C PRO A 247 -17.95 -14.03 -21.90
N LYS A 248 -18.48 -12.95 -22.50
CA LYS A 248 -19.35 -13.05 -23.68
C LYS A 248 -18.58 -13.41 -24.95
N LEU A 249 -17.25 -13.39 -24.93
CA LEU A 249 -16.43 -13.90 -26.03
C LEU A 249 -16.69 -15.40 -26.22
N ASP A 250 -16.97 -16.14 -25.14
CA ASP A 250 -17.37 -17.55 -25.21
C ASP A 250 -18.89 -17.65 -25.33
N TYR A 251 -19.39 -17.66 -26.56
CA TYR A 251 -20.81 -17.85 -26.84
C TYR A 251 -21.18 -19.34 -26.74
N LYS A 252 -22.18 -19.67 -25.93
CA LYS A 252 -22.73 -21.04 -25.85
C LYS A 252 -23.99 -21.14 -26.71
N ASP A 253 -23.92 -21.95 -27.75
CA ASP A 253 -25.08 -22.26 -28.59
C ASP A 253 -26.07 -23.14 -27.80
N SER A 254 -27.30 -22.64 -27.64
CA SER A 254 -28.35 -23.33 -26.89
C SER A 254 -28.86 -24.60 -27.56
N THR A 255 -28.52 -24.82 -28.83
CA THR A 255 -29.06 -25.91 -29.66
C THR A 255 -28.21 -27.18 -29.60
N ASN A 256 -26.90 -27.04 -29.48
CA ASN A 256 -25.94 -28.17 -29.50
C ASN A 256 -24.94 -28.15 -28.33
N GLY A 257 -24.97 -27.12 -27.47
CA GLY A 257 -24.07 -26.96 -26.34
C GLY A 257 -22.62 -26.64 -26.71
N LEU A 258 -22.34 -26.36 -27.99
CA LEU A 258 -21.01 -25.97 -28.45
C LEU A 258 -20.68 -24.57 -27.94
N THR A 259 -19.44 -24.41 -27.46
CA THR A 259 -18.90 -23.09 -27.11
C THR A 259 -18.13 -22.55 -28.32
N ILE A 260 -18.56 -21.42 -28.85
CA ILE A 260 -17.96 -20.71 -29.97
C ILE A 260 -17.28 -19.46 -29.42
N HIS A 261 -15.97 -19.37 -29.62
CA HIS A 261 -15.22 -18.17 -29.26
C HIS A 261 -15.39 -17.09 -30.34
N LEU A 262 -16.12 -16.04 -30.01
CA LEU A 262 -16.34 -14.88 -30.87
C LEU A 262 -15.06 -14.04 -31.00
N PRO A 263 -14.80 -13.43 -32.17
CA PRO A 263 -13.65 -12.55 -32.33
C PRO A 263 -13.81 -11.24 -31.52
N PHE A 264 -15.04 -10.79 -31.27
CA PHE A 264 -15.41 -9.61 -30.49
C PHE A 264 -16.92 -9.67 -30.15
N VAL A 265 -17.37 -8.84 -29.22
CA VAL A 265 -18.75 -8.76 -28.68
C VAL A 265 -19.39 -7.36 -28.79
N ASN A 266 -18.69 -6.38 -29.39
CA ASN A 266 -19.18 -5.00 -29.62
C ASN A 266 -19.70 -4.33 -28.35
N CYS A 267 -18.93 -4.42 -27.27
CA CYS A 267 -19.31 -3.87 -25.96
C CYS A 267 -18.69 -2.49 -25.70
N LYS A 268 -19.39 -1.70 -24.87
CA LYS A 268 -18.93 -0.41 -24.37
C LYS A 268 -18.60 -0.52 -22.89
N TYR A 269 -17.50 0.10 -22.50
CA TYR A 269 -16.94 0.05 -21.16
C TYR A 269 -16.61 1.47 -20.69
N LYS A 270 -16.52 1.62 -19.37
CA LYS A 270 -15.93 2.80 -18.75
C LYS A 270 -14.81 2.33 -17.84
N SER A 271 -13.61 2.87 -17.98
CA SER A 271 -12.44 2.40 -17.24
C SER A 271 -11.63 3.57 -16.69
N HIS A 272 -11.04 3.40 -15.51
CA HIS A 272 -10.17 4.39 -14.90
C HIS A 272 -8.70 4.06 -15.23
N VAL A 273 -8.14 4.80 -16.19
CA VAL A 273 -6.92 4.41 -16.91
C VAL A 273 -5.91 5.55 -16.97
N ARG A 274 -4.69 5.22 -17.41
CA ARG A 274 -3.64 6.17 -17.79
C ARG A 274 -3.00 5.75 -19.11
N VAL A 275 -2.44 6.70 -19.85
CA VAL A 275 -1.68 6.39 -21.07
C VAL A 275 -0.26 5.99 -20.70
N VAL A 276 0.19 4.83 -21.16
CA VAL A 276 1.56 4.34 -20.91
C VAL A 276 2.43 4.32 -22.17
N ASP A 277 1.81 4.38 -23.35
CA ASP A 277 2.50 4.50 -24.62
C ASP A 277 1.58 5.09 -25.70
N TYR A 278 2.17 5.46 -26.83
CA TYR A 278 1.47 5.97 -27.99
C TYR A 278 2.22 5.64 -29.30
N SER A 279 1.51 5.66 -30.41
CA SER A 279 2.06 5.49 -31.75
C SER A 279 1.26 6.31 -32.76
N PRO A 280 1.86 6.95 -33.77
CA PRO A 280 3.29 6.94 -34.15
C PRO A 280 4.20 7.73 -33.19
N LYS A 281 5.52 7.74 -33.42
CA LYS A 281 6.48 8.42 -32.53
C LYS A 281 6.45 9.94 -32.66
N GLN A 282 6.35 10.44 -33.90
CA GLN A 282 6.35 11.86 -34.21
C GLN A 282 4.92 12.40 -34.11
N LEU A 283 4.75 13.55 -33.47
CA LEU A 283 3.45 14.18 -33.29
C LEU A 283 2.85 14.59 -34.64
N GLU A 284 3.69 14.96 -35.59
CA GLU A 284 3.33 15.38 -36.94
C GLU A 284 2.71 14.24 -37.78
N ASP A 285 2.89 12.98 -37.35
CA ASP A 285 2.31 11.80 -38.00
C ASP A 285 0.94 11.41 -37.44
N TYR A 286 0.42 12.17 -36.47
CA TYR A 286 -0.89 11.90 -35.87
C TYR A 286 -2.03 12.30 -36.78
N ALA A 287 -1.77 13.20 -37.72
CA ALA A 287 -2.68 13.57 -38.78
C ALA A 287 -2.12 13.06 -40.11
N ARG A 288 -2.98 12.46 -40.93
CA ARG A 288 -2.62 11.98 -42.27
C ARG A 288 -3.64 12.43 -43.31
N VAL A 289 -3.23 12.45 -44.57
CA VAL A 289 -4.15 12.71 -45.68
C VAL A 289 -5.09 11.51 -45.86
N THR A 290 -6.39 11.77 -45.97
CA THR A 290 -7.39 10.74 -46.22
C THR A 290 -7.18 10.08 -47.59
N SER A 291 -7.49 8.79 -47.72
CA SER A 291 -7.47 8.13 -49.03
C SER A 291 -8.60 8.58 -49.97
N SER A 292 -9.66 9.19 -49.42
CA SER A 292 -10.87 9.60 -50.16
C SER A 292 -10.75 10.97 -50.82
N SER A 293 -9.94 11.89 -50.27
CA SER A 293 -9.67 13.18 -50.91
C SER A 293 -8.22 13.64 -50.63
N ARG A 294 -7.55 14.19 -51.66
CA ARG A 294 -6.13 14.59 -51.58
C ARG A 294 -5.87 15.78 -50.64
N ASN A 295 -6.91 16.44 -50.14
CA ASN A 295 -6.81 17.67 -49.34
C ASN A 295 -7.51 17.60 -47.98
N SER A 296 -8.16 16.48 -47.62
CA SER A 296 -8.70 16.31 -46.27
C SER A 296 -7.71 15.56 -45.40
N TRP A 297 -7.54 16.07 -44.18
CA TRP A 297 -6.70 15.48 -43.14
C TRP A 297 -7.57 14.75 -42.13
N GLU A 298 -7.05 13.66 -41.57
CA GLU A 298 -7.72 12.91 -40.52
C GLU A 298 -6.77 12.56 -39.38
N TRP A 299 -7.30 12.49 -38.16
CA TRP A 299 -6.58 11.91 -37.03
C TRP A 299 -6.39 10.39 -37.21
N ALA A 300 -5.17 9.92 -36.98
CA ALA A 300 -4.79 8.53 -37.11
C ALA A 300 -3.61 8.20 -36.17
N PHE A 301 -3.91 7.94 -34.91
CA PHE A 301 -2.90 7.52 -33.93
C PHE A 301 -3.50 6.53 -32.92
N CYS A 302 -2.65 6.00 -32.03
CA CYS A 302 -3.03 5.00 -31.05
C CYS A 302 -2.48 5.37 -29.69
N LEU A 303 -3.25 5.03 -28.66
CA LEU A 303 -2.82 5.08 -27.27
C LEU A 303 -2.75 3.66 -26.73
N LEU A 304 -1.80 3.42 -25.84
CA LEU A 304 -1.74 2.22 -25.02
C LEU A 304 -2.17 2.61 -23.61
N LEU A 305 -3.30 2.07 -23.18
CA LEU A 305 -3.91 2.34 -21.89
C LEU A 305 -3.54 1.24 -20.89
N GLU A 306 -3.42 1.63 -19.64
CA GLU A 306 -3.21 0.73 -18.50
C GLU A 306 -4.14 1.18 -17.37
N ASP A 307 -4.62 0.25 -16.54
CA ASP A 307 -5.37 0.60 -15.35
C ASP A 307 -4.57 1.56 -14.46
N ALA A 308 -5.25 2.55 -13.87
CA ALA A 308 -4.61 3.51 -12.96
C ALA A 308 -4.04 2.81 -11.71
N LYS A 309 -4.72 1.74 -11.27
CA LYS A 309 -4.35 0.90 -10.12
C LYS A 309 -4.23 -0.55 -10.60
N PRO A 310 -3.08 -0.95 -11.16
CA PRO A 310 -2.81 -2.36 -11.47
C PRO A 310 -2.89 -3.22 -10.20
N ALA A 311 -3.29 -4.48 -10.32
CA ALA A 311 -3.28 -5.40 -9.19
C ALA A 311 -1.83 -5.61 -8.70
N ALA A 312 -1.60 -5.43 -7.39
CA ALA A 312 -0.26 -5.48 -6.82
C ALA A 312 0.41 -6.84 -7.07
N GLY A 313 1.62 -6.82 -7.65
CA GLY A 313 2.39 -8.02 -7.96
C GLY A 313 2.03 -8.71 -9.28
N THR A 314 1.20 -8.09 -10.13
CA THR A 314 0.87 -8.61 -11.47
C THR A 314 1.52 -7.78 -12.57
N THR A 315 1.75 -8.40 -13.74
CA THR A 315 2.07 -7.66 -14.96
C THR A 315 0.80 -6.92 -15.39
N PRO A 316 0.82 -5.60 -15.53
CA PRO A 316 -0.37 -4.87 -15.91
C PRO A 316 -0.82 -5.25 -17.32
N GLU A 317 -2.10 -5.52 -17.49
CA GLU A 317 -2.68 -5.64 -18.83
C GLU A 317 -2.81 -4.27 -19.47
N ARG A 318 -2.63 -4.24 -20.79
CA ARG A 318 -2.59 -3.00 -21.56
C ARG A 318 -3.53 -3.09 -22.75
N LEU A 319 -4.30 -2.03 -22.94
CA LEU A 319 -5.29 -1.95 -23.99
C LEU A 319 -4.88 -0.92 -25.04
N ARG A 320 -4.68 -1.36 -26.28
CA ARG A 320 -4.49 -0.45 -27.39
C ARG A 320 -5.84 0.11 -27.84
N VAL A 321 -5.98 1.43 -27.83
CA VAL A 321 -7.11 2.14 -28.43
C VAL A 321 -6.65 2.90 -29.68
N VAL A 322 -7.47 2.84 -30.73
CA VAL A 322 -7.25 3.52 -32.01
C VAL A 322 -8.06 4.80 -32.04
N LEU A 323 -7.41 5.89 -32.44
CA LEU A 323 -8.02 7.20 -32.59
C LEU A 323 -8.09 7.50 -34.08
N THR A 324 -9.27 7.23 -34.63
CA THR A 324 -9.68 7.64 -35.99
C THR A 324 -10.09 9.12 -35.98
N ASN A 325 -10.45 9.67 -37.14
CA ASN A 325 -10.83 11.09 -37.23
C ASN A 325 -11.92 11.48 -36.22
N GLU A 326 -13.04 10.76 -36.22
CA GLU A 326 -14.18 11.00 -35.32
C GLU A 326 -13.76 10.96 -33.85
N THR A 327 -12.99 9.93 -33.47
CA THR A 327 -12.51 9.77 -32.09
C THR A 327 -11.50 10.87 -31.72
N GLY A 328 -10.61 11.24 -32.64
CA GLY A 328 -9.62 12.29 -32.46
C GLY A 328 -10.25 13.67 -32.31
N GLU A 329 -11.20 14.01 -33.17
CA GLU A 329 -11.98 15.26 -33.10
C GLU A 329 -12.74 15.35 -31.78
N CYS A 330 -13.39 14.26 -31.34
CA CYS A 330 -14.08 14.21 -30.06
C CYS A 330 -13.12 14.39 -28.88
N LEU A 331 -12.01 13.64 -28.85
CA LEU A 331 -11.07 13.69 -27.73
C LEU A 331 -10.37 15.04 -27.63
N LEU A 332 -9.86 15.53 -28.76
CA LEU A 332 -9.03 16.72 -28.82
C LEU A 332 -9.86 18.00 -28.91
N ASN A 333 -11.11 17.93 -29.39
CA ASN A 333 -11.90 19.09 -29.78
C ASN A 333 -11.12 19.96 -30.79
N MET A 334 -10.56 19.30 -31.81
CA MET A 334 -9.71 19.89 -32.85
C MET A 334 -9.90 19.14 -34.16
N ASP A 335 -9.94 19.87 -35.28
CA ASP A 335 -9.91 19.28 -36.61
C ASP A 335 -8.48 18.90 -36.99
N ALA A 336 -8.32 17.78 -37.72
CA ALA A 336 -7.03 17.37 -38.23
C ALA A 336 -6.55 18.31 -39.35
N CYS A 337 -5.25 18.58 -39.39
CA CYS A 337 -4.62 19.37 -40.45
C CYS A 337 -3.17 18.93 -40.68
N ASN A 338 -2.50 19.55 -41.66
CA ASN A 338 -1.07 19.33 -41.86
C ASN A 338 -0.27 19.93 -40.69
N LEU A 339 0.10 19.10 -39.72
CA LEU A 339 0.82 19.52 -38.52
C LEU A 339 2.25 20.02 -38.81
N ARG A 340 2.83 19.66 -39.96
CA ARG A 340 4.16 20.12 -40.38
C ARG A 340 4.16 21.56 -40.89
N GLU A 341 3.04 21.99 -41.46
CA GLU A 341 2.86 23.35 -41.99
C GLU A 341 2.17 24.26 -40.97
N ASN A 342 1.36 23.71 -40.07
CA ASN A 342 0.57 24.45 -39.10
C ASN A 342 1.17 24.34 -37.69
N ALA A 343 2.29 25.01 -37.44
CA ALA A 343 3.01 24.97 -36.16
C ALA A 343 2.13 25.35 -34.96
N SER A 344 1.21 26.32 -35.11
CA SER A 344 0.29 26.71 -34.02
C SER A 344 -0.66 25.57 -33.62
N THR A 345 -1.18 24.82 -34.60
CA THR A 345 -2.04 23.67 -34.31
C THR A 345 -1.26 22.51 -33.70
N ALA A 346 -0.02 22.29 -34.16
CA ALA A 346 0.88 21.30 -33.58
C ALA A 346 1.20 21.60 -32.10
N GLU A 347 1.40 22.86 -31.74
CA GLU A 347 1.63 23.25 -30.34
C GLU A 347 0.39 23.04 -29.48
N LYS A 348 -0.80 23.46 -29.96
CA LYS A 348 -2.07 23.19 -29.26
C LYS A 348 -2.33 21.70 -29.06
N LEU A 349 -1.99 20.89 -30.07
CA LEU A 349 -2.08 19.44 -29.97
C LEU A 349 -1.12 18.91 -28.90
N ARG A 350 0.13 19.37 -28.89
CA ARG A 350 1.13 19.02 -27.87
C ARG A 350 0.64 19.34 -26.46
N GLU A 351 0.11 20.54 -26.25
CA GLU A 351 -0.48 20.96 -24.96
C GLU A 351 -1.63 20.04 -24.53
N LYS A 352 -2.58 19.75 -25.42
CA LYS A 352 -3.69 18.83 -25.11
C LYS A 352 -3.22 17.41 -24.82
N LEU A 353 -2.25 16.92 -25.56
CA LEU A 353 -1.72 15.59 -25.34
C LEU A 353 -0.90 15.51 -24.03
N PHE A 354 -0.25 16.61 -23.63
CA PHE A 354 0.37 16.71 -22.31
C PHE A 354 -0.65 16.58 -21.16
N ILE A 355 -1.88 17.07 -21.34
CA ILE A 355 -2.99 16.82 -20.39
C ILE A 355 -3.28 15.31 -20.29
N LEU A 356 -3.24 14.61 -21.42
CA LEU A 356 -3.59 13.18 -21.50
C LEU A 356 -2.52 12.25 -20.93
N TRP A 357 -1.24 12.55 -21.19
CA TRP A 357 -0.14 11.64 -20.87
C TRP A 357 1.06 12.28 -20.15
N GLY A 358 0.93 13.51 -19.69
CA GLY A 358 1.95 14.21 -18.93
C GLY A 358 3.30 14.24 -19.63
N ASN A 359 4.36 13.93 -18.87
CA ASN A 359 5.74 13.94 -19.38
C ASN A 359 6.14 12.73 -20.25
N LEU A 360 5.18 11.91 -20.72
CA LEU A 360 5.46 10.69 -21.47
C LEU A 360 6.23 10.96 -22.77
N MET A 361 5.93 12.08 -23.45
CA MET A 361 6.56 12.42 -24.72
C MET A 361 8.03 12.79 -24.52
N GLU A 362 8.35 13.59 -23.50
CA GLU A 362 9.68 14.01 -23.14
C GLU A 362 10.55 12.80 -22.76
N LEU A 363 9.97 11.87 -21.99
CA LEU A 363 10.63 10.61 -21.61
C LEU A 363 10.93 9.72 -22.83
N LYS A 364 10.03 9.67 -23.82
CA LYS A 364 10.24 8.88 -25.05
C LYS A 364 11.23 9.54 -26.02
N ASN A 365 11.27 10.86 -26.06
CA ASN A 365 12.20 11.61 -26.91
C ASN A 365 13.62 11.60 -26.35
N ASN A 366 13.77 11.56 -25.03
CA ASN A 366 15.06 11.50 -24.33
C ASN A 366 15.06 10.33 -23.33
N PRO A 367 15.05 9.08 -23.82
CA PRO A 367 15.04 7.91 -22.94
C PRO A 367 16.35 7.84 -22.15
N PRO A 368 16.31 7.63 -20.83
CA PRO A 368 17.53 7.31 -20.08
C PRO A 368 18.15 6.01 -20.61
N ASP A 369 19.47 5.87 -20.48
CA ASP A 369 20.20 4.70 -20.99
C ASP A 369 19.59 3.38 -20.49
N GLY A 370 19.35 2.45 -21.41
CA GLY A 370 18.81 1.12 -21.12
C GLY A 370 17.31 1.08 -20.81
N VAL A 371 16.58 2.20 -20.95
CA VAL A 371 15.13 2.24 -20.71
C VAL A 371 14.35 1.84 -21.96
N GLN A 372 13.44 0.88 -21.81
CA GLN A 372 12.46 0.52 -22.83
C GLN A 372 11.06 0.99 -22.43
N PHE A 373 10.30 1.41 -23.44
CA PHE A 373 8.89 1.75 -23.30
C PHE A 373 8.01 0.57 -23.75
N PRO A 374 6.83 0.39 -23.13
CA PRO A 374 6.27 1.23 -22.06
C PRO A 374 6.96 0.95 -20.72
N LEU A 375 7.07 1.97 -19.86
CA LEU A 375 7.71 1.84 -18.54
C LEU A 375 7.02 0.78 -17.67
N PRO A 376 7.72 0.21 -16.66
CA PRO A 376 7.08 -0.64 -15.67
C PRO A 376 5.88 0.04 -15.00
N SER A 377 4.90 -0.75 -14.59
CA SER A 377 3.70 -0.21 -13.96
C SER A 377 4.02 0.59 -12.71
N GLY A 378 3.47 1.79 -12.61
CA GLY A 378 3.67 2.66 -11.45
C GLY A 378 5.07 3.28 -11.33
N ASP A 379 5.90 3.18 -12.38
CA ASP A 379 7.21 3.83 -12.45
C ASP A 379 7.11 5.34 -12.14
N SER A 380 7.93 5.81 -11.20
CA SER A 380 7.89 7.18 -10.69
C SER A 380 8.33 8.23 -11.69
N ARG A 381 8.97 7.84 -12.81
CA ARG A 381 9.40 8.75 -13.87
C ARG A 381 8.22 9.30 -14.67
N LEU A 382 7.18 8.48 -14.86
CA LEU A 382 5.98 8.88 -15.57
C LEU A 382 5.08 9.73 -14.66
N GLN A 383 4.85 10.97 -15.08
CA GLN A 383 4.09 11.99 -14.37
C GLN A 383 2.83 12.31 -15.15
N ASN A 384 1.92 11.34 -15.27
CA ASN A 384 0.61 11.55 -15.82
C ASN A 384 -0.48 11.25 -14.79
N MET A 385 -1.60 11.95 -14.93
CA MET A 385 -2.76 11.74 -14.07
C MET A 385 -3.70 10.74 -14.73
N PRO A 386 -4.25 9.77 -13.99
CA PRO A 386 -5.26 8.87 -14.54
C PRO A 386 -6.57 9.61 -14.81
N PHE A 387 -7.39 9.08 -15.70
CA PHE A 387 -8.68 9.63 -16.09
C PHE A 387 -9.70 8.52 -16.38
N ASP A 388 -10.97 8.89 -16.35
CA ASP A 388 -12.04 7.98 -16.77
C ASP A 388 -12.18 8.04 -18.29
N ALA A 389 -12.12 6.87 -18.93
CA ALA A 389 -12.22 6.71 -20.37
C ALA A 389 -13.44 5.84 -20.71
N CYS A 390 -14.24 6.31 -21.66
CA CYS A 390 -15.27 5.50 -22.31
C CYS A 390 -14.64 4.78 -23.50
N ILE A 391 -14.67 3.45 -23.49
CA ILE A 391 -13.99 2.56 -24.43
C ILE A 391 -15.02 1.71 -25.16
N GLU A 392 -14.99 1.73 -26.48
CA GLU A 392 -15.85 0.92 -27.33
C GLU A 392 -15.00 -0.16 -28.03
N GLU A 393 -15.41 -1.41 -27.88
CA GLU A 393 -14.89 -2.53 -28.64
C GLU A 393 -15.63 -2.64 -29.98
N TYR A 394 -14.88 -2.93 -31.04
CA TYR A 394 -15.42 -3.18 -32.37
C TYR A 394 -14.53 -4.12 -33.19
N GLY A 395 -15.10 -4.70 -34.24
CA GLY A 395 -14.36 -5.49 -35.24
C GLY A 395 -13.91 -4.65 -36.43
N THR A 396 -12.68 -4.85 -36.90
CA THR A 396 -12.20 -4.37 -38.19
C THR A 396 -11.98 -5.55 -39.13
N GLN A 397 -12.48 -5.46 -40.35
CA GLN A 397 -12.24 -6.50 -41.36
C GLN A 397 -10.78 -6.47 -41.81
N VAL A 398 -10.15 -7.62 -41.80
CA VAL A 398 -8.74 -7.82 -42.17
C VAL A 398 -8.60 -9.07 -43.03
N ALA A 399 -7.48 -9.19 -43.74
CA ALA A 399 -7.18 -10.44 -44.43
C ALA A 399 -7.13 -11.61 -43.45
N GLU A 400 -7.72 -12.73 -43.85
CA GLU A 400 -7.65 -13.97 -43.09
C GLU A 400 -6.18 -14.36 -42.87
N SER A 401 -5.87 -14.68 -41.64
CA SER A 401 -4.52 -15.05 -41.22
C SER A 401 -4.60 -15.94 -39.99
N PRO A 402 -3.51 -16.64 -39.62
CA PRO A 402 -3.49 -17.41 -38.37
C PRO A 402 -3.85 -16.60 -37.11
N ARG A 403 -3.63 -15.28 -37.14
CA ARG A 403 -4.03 -14.37 -36.04
C ARG A 403 -5.51 -13.96 -36.08
N ASN A 404 -6.09 -13.88 -37.28
CA ASN A 404 -7.47 -13.46 -37.51
C ASN A 404 -8.14 -14.48 -38.46
N PRO A 405 -8.44 -15.70 -37.99
CA PRO A 405 -8.91 -16.78 -38.85
C PRO A 405 -10.30 -16.50 -39.45
N THR A 406 -11.09 -15.64 -38.81
CA THR A 406 -12.42 -15.24 -39.29
C THR A 406 -12.39 -13.99 -40.17
N GLY A 407 -11.19 -13.45 -40.49
CA GLY A 407 -11.06 -12.19 -41.24
C GLY A 407 -11.46 -10.95 -40.42
N TRP A 408 -11.56 -11.07 -39.10
CA TRP A 408 -11.89 -9.97 -38.20
C TRP A 408 -10.82 -9.78 -37.13
N GLN A 409 -10.42 -8.52 -36.95
CA GLN A 409 -9.53 -8.10 -35.88
C GLN A 409 -10.30 -7.33 -34.81
N ARG A 410 -10.24 -7.82 -33.58
CA ARG A 410 -10.75 -7.11 -32.40
C ARG A 410 -9.96 -5.83 -32.16
N THR A 411 -10.67 -4.72 -32.07
CA THR A 411 -10.10 -3.38 -31.90
C THR A 411 -10.90 -2.60 -30.86
N HIS A 412 -10.28 -1.55 -30.31
CA HIS A 412 -10.91 -0.67 -29.32
C HIS A 412 -10.68 0.78 -29.72
N ARG A 413 -11.65 1.65 -29.44
CA ARG A 413 -11.53 3.11 -29.62
C ARG A 413 -12.10 3.83 -28.41
N LEU A 414 -11.72 5.09 -28.24
CA LEU A 414 -12.39 5.96 -27.29
C LEU A 414 -13.70 6.47 -27.89
N PHE A 415 -14.70 6.69 -27.05
CA PHE A 415 -15.92 7.39 -27.42
C PHE A 415 -16.33 8.31 -26.27
N GLY A 416 -16.93 9.47 -26.57
CA GLY A 416 -17.46 10.37 -25.55
C GLY A 416 -16.48 10.72 -24.41
N THR A 417 -15.19 10.74 -24.69
CA THR A 417 -14.12 11.13 -23.76
C THR A 417 -13.45 12.36 -24.35
N ILE A 418 -13.41 13.47 -23.62
CA ILE A 418 -13.06 14.80 -24.16
C ILE A 418 -12.05 15.49 -23.25
N ILE A 419 -11.05 16.13 -23.85
CA ILE A 419 -10.10 17.02 -23.18
C ILE A 419 -10.65 18.46 -23.20
N ARG A 420 -11.13 18.95 -22.05
CA ARG A 420 -11.55 20.33 -21.86
C ARG A 420 -10.34 21.25 -21.73
N SER A 421 -10.27 22.24 -22.62
CA SER A 421 -9.35 23.38 -22.53
C SER A 421 -9.70 24.28 -21.35
#